data_AF-A0A402B284-F1
#
_entry.id   AF-A0A402B284-F1
#
_cell.length_a   1.000
_cell.length_b   1.000
_cell.length_c   1.000
_cell.angle_alpha   90.00
_cell.angle_beta   90.00
_cell.angle_gamma   90.00
#
_symmetry.space_group_name_H-M   'P 1'
#
loop_
_entity.id
_entity.type
_entity.pdbx_description
1 polymer ?
#
loop_
_entity_poly.entity_id
_entity_poly.type
_entity_poly.pdbx_seq_one_letter_code
_entity_poly.pdbx_strand_id
1 'polypeptide(L)'
;MIYKRGTGDAILRLIAFAILSNTGRIITGTIFIIIGLFYGFKSHMVVYHYRDLHAYTIFTSTRSTRYSFQDQYSQNIYQAELTEFTSYFSTTDLQDATLSLVYSDIDSSTANGGNDHHILRLAITDQNGNQLKAFETFQYQQHPKSYFENDWSDAGIMLGIGGAFWLVTLLLWWSIPKVIAWQEKHHPKEFSEVQIAHFYNQQTRNPWSSSRRSNPPPDFRDLAR
;
A
#
# COMPACT_ATOMS: atom_id res chain seq x y z
N MET A 1 -7.99 -6.80 39.41
CA MET A 1 -8.00 -5.64 38.50
C MET A 1 -7.22 -6.05 37.24
N ILE A 2 -7.91 -6.46 36.18
CA ILE A 2 -7.29 -6.96 34.95
C ILE A 2 -7.06 -5.75 34.04
N TYR A 3 -5.81 -5.32 33.90
CA TYR A 3 -5.46 -4.31 32.89
C TYR A 3 -5.71 -4.93 31.51
N LYS A 4 -6.78 -4.48 30.83
CA LYS A 4 -6.93 -4.70 29.39
C LYS A 4 -5.73 -4.04 28.72
N ARG A 5 -4.73 -4.83 28.32
CA ARG A 5 -3.68 -4.35 27.39
C ARG A 5 -4.40 -3.87 26.15
N GLY A 6 -4.40 -2.56 25.95
CA GLY A 6 -4.97 -1.94 24.76
C GLY A 6 -4.25 -2.47 23.53
N THR A 7 -5.01 -2.72 22.48
CA THR A 7 -4.52 -3.13 21.14
C THR A 7 -3.40 -2.22 20.60
N GLY A 8 -3.32 -0.97 21.07
CA GLY A 8 -2.25 -0.03 20.71
C GLY A 8 -0.83 -0.45 21.13
N ASP A 9 -0.64 -1.15 22.26
CA ASP A 9 0.71 -1.59 22.70
C ASP A 9 1.26 -2.66 21.75
N ALA A 10 0.40 -3.55 21.23
CA ALA A 10 0.81 -4.59 20.29
C ALA A 10 1.25 -4.01 18.94
N ILE A 11 0.53 -3.01 18.43
CA ILE A 11 0.85 -2.34 17.16
C ILE A 11 2.18 -1.59 17.27
N LEU A 12 2.39 -0.84 18.35
CA LEU A 12 3.64 -0.10 18.57
C LEU A 12 4.85 -1.03 18.66
N ARG A 13 4.72 -2.17 19.35
CA ARG A 13 5.78 -3.18 19.40
C ARG A 13 6.07 -3.80 18.04
N LEU A 14 5.05 -4.04 17.23
CA LEU A 14 5.20 -4.56 15.88
C LEU A 14 5.93 -3.55 14.97
N ILE A 15 5.56 -2.27 15.04
CA ILE A 15 6.24 -1.19 14.33
C ILE A 15 7.71 -1.09 14.79
N ALA A 16 7.95 -1.09 16.10
CA ALA A 16 9.30 -1.04 16.65
C ALA A 16 10.14 -2.24 16.21
N PHE A 17 9.57 -3.45 16.21
CA PHE A 17 10.22 -4.65 15.72
C PHE A 17 10.57 -4.56 14.22
N ALA A 18 9.63 -4.10 13.39
CA ALA A 18 9.83 -3.91 11.95
C ALA A 18 10.95 -2.90 11.65
N ILE A 19 11.06 -1.83 12.43
CA ILE A 19 12.04 -0.77 12.20
C ILE A 19 13.41 -1.11 12.81
N LEU A 20 13.46 -1.65 14.04
CA LEU A 20 14.70 -1.76 14.81
C LEU A 20 15.45 -3.08 14.56
N SER A 21 14.74 -4.18 14.28
CA SER A 21 15.38 -5.49 14.09
C SER A 21 15.76 -5.75 12.62
N ASN A 22 16.89 -6.44 12.38
CA ASN A 22 17.30 -6.85 11.02
C ASN A 22 16.23 -7.73 10.36
N THR A 23 15.74 -8.75 11.09
CA THR A 23 14.73 -9.68 10.59
C THR A 23 13.42 -8.97 10.26
N GLY A 24 12.98 -8.04 11.12
CA GLY A 24 11.79 -7.22 10.89
C GLY A 24 11.91 -6.39 9.61
N ARG A 25 13.03 -5.69 9.42
CA ARG A 25 13.28 -4.90 8.20
C ARG A 25 13.26 -5.74 6.94
N ILE A 26 13.87 -6.93 6.96
CA ILE A 26 13.87 -7.86 5.82
C ILE A 26 12.43 -8.27 5.49
N ILE A 27 11.67 -8.73 6.49
CA ILE A 27 10.28 -9.19 6.30
C ILE A 27 9.41 -8.06 5.77
N THR A 28 9.45 -6.88 6.41
CA THR A 28 8.67 -5.71 5.97
C THR A 28 9.06 -5.30 4.55
N GLY A 29 10.37 -5.21 4.24
CA GLY A 29 10.84 -4.90 2.90
C GLY A 29 10.33 -5.87 1.84
N THR A 30 10.38 -7.17 2.12
CA THR A 30 9.87 -8.22 1.22
C THR A 30 8.38 -8.07 0.98
N ILE A 31 7.58 -7.81 2.03
CA ILE A 31 6.12 -7.63 1.90
C ILE A 31 5.82 -6.43 0.99
N PHE A 32 6.48 -5.29 1.20
CA PHE A 32 6.29 -4.10 0.37
C PHE A 32 6.67 -4.35 -1.09
N ILE A 33 7.76 -5.08 -1.33
CA ILE A 33 8.18 -5.44 -2.69
C ILE A 33 7.14 -6.35 -3.36
N ILE A 34 6.66 -7.38 -2.66
CA ILE A 34 5.65 -8.30 -3.20
C ILE A 34 4.36 -7.57 -3.53
N ILE A 35 3.86 -6.72 -2.61
CA ILE A 35 2.64 -5.94 -2.82
C ILE A 35 2.84 -4.96 -3.98
N GLY A 36 3.99 -4.27 -4.03
CA GLY A 36 4.33 -3.36 -5.12
C GLY A 36 4.35 -4.05 -6.47
N LEU A 37 5.04 -5.20 -6.59
CA LEU A 37 5.04 -5.98 -7.83
C LEU A 37 3.65 -6.47 -8.21
N PHE A 38 2.88 -6.98 -7.24
CA PHE A 38 1.52 -7.43 -7.47
C PHE A 38 0.63 -6.30 -8.01
N TYR A 39 0.75 -5.10 -7.44
CA TYR A 39 0.02 -3.92 -7.90
C TYR A 39 0.50 -3.48 -9.29
N GLY A 40 1.81 -3.40 -9.53
CA GLY A 40 2.37 -3.02 -10.82
C GLY A 40 1.96 -3.97 -11.95
N PHE A 41 1.89 -5.27 -11.67
CA PHE A 41 1.45 -6.28 -12.64
C PHE A 41 -0.06 -6.26 -12.94
N LYS A 42 -0.86 -5.51 -12.19
CA LYS A 42 -2.27 -5.24 -12.58
C LYS A 42 -2.39 -4.20 -13.69
N SER A 43 -1.31 -3.49 -14.03
CA SER A 43 -1.33 -2.55 -15.15
C SER A 43 -1.71 -3.28 -16.44
N HIS A 44 -2.72 -2.77 -17.13
CA HIS A 44 -3.23 -3.36 -18.35
C HIS A 44 -3.69 -2.31 -19.34
N MET A 45 -3.84 -2.73 -20.60
CA MET A 45 -4.41 -1.88 -21.64
C MET A 45 -5.93 -2.06 -21.62
N VAL A 46 -6.66 -0.97 -21.45
CA VAL A 46 -8.11 -0.95 -21.53
C VAL A 46 -8.51 -0.73 -22.99
N VAL A 47 -9.02 -1.79 -23.60
CA VAL A 47 -9.49 -1.79 -24.98
C VAL A 47 -10.98 -1.47 -25.01
N TYR A 48 -11.37 -0.63 -25.95
CA TYR A 48 -12.75 -0.20 -26.10
C TYR A 48 -13.47 -1.06 -27.16
N HIS A 49 -14.69 -1.41 -26.84
CA HIS A 49 -15.59 -2.17 -27.69
C HIS A 49 -16.83 -1.35 -28.01
N TYR A 50 -17.38 -1.56 -29.20
CA TYR A 50 -18.55 -0.85 -29.69
C TYR A 50 -19.74 -1.81 -29.79
N ARG A 51 -20.92 -1.37 -29.37
CA ARG A 51 -22.15 -2.15 -29.48
C ARG A 51 -23.38 -1.27 -29.59
N ASP A 52 -24.23 -1.57 -30.56
CA ASP A 52 -25.56 -1.00 -30.66
C ASP A 52 -26.57 -1.88 -29.91
N LEU A 53 -27.22 -1.29 -28.91
CA LEU A 53 -28.30 -1.87 -28.13
C LEU A 53 -29.64 -1.40 -28.68
N HIS A 54 -30.35 -2.31 -29.34
CA HIS A 54 -31.67 -2.07 -29.89
C HIS A 54 -32.79 -2.46 -28.90
N ALA A 55 -32.54 -3.46 -28.05
CA ALA A 55 -33.49 -3.92 -27.04
C ALA A 55 -32.73 -4.20 -25.73
N TYR A 56 -33.08 -3.48 -24.68
CA TYR A 56 -32.42 -3.59 -23.38
C TYR A 56 -33.40 -3.36 -22.23
N THR A 57 -33.03 -3.87 -21.06
CA THR A 57 -33.74 -3.59 -19.81
C THR A 57 -32.83 -2.73 -18.92
N ILE A 58 -33.36 -1.61 -18.43
CA ILE A 58 -32.64 -0.74 -17.50
C ILE A 58 -32.96 -1.20 -16.08
N PHE A 59 -31.92 -1.50 -15.30
CA PHE A 59 -31.98 -1.67 -13.86
C PHE A 59 -31.33 -0.45 -13.20
N THR A 60 -32.08 0.20 -12.33
CA THR A 60 -31.58 1.31 -11.51
C THR A 60 -31.98 1.07 -10.06
N SER A 61 -31.11 1.44 -9.14
CA SER A 61 -31.42 1.47 -7.71
C SER A 61 -31.59 2.92 -7.31
N THR A 62 -32.66 3.26 -6.60
CA THR A 62 -32.95 4.62 -6.13
C THR A 62 -31.88 5.19 -5.20
N ARG A 63 -30.97 4.34 -4.69
CA ARG A 63 -29.84 4.72 -3.83
C ARG A 63 -28.51 4.77 -4.56
N SER A 64 -28.46 4.36 -5.82
CA SER A 64 -27.22 4.21 -6.59
C SER A 64 -27.18 5.21 -7.74
N THR A 65 -26.02 5.80 -7.97
CA THR A 65 -25.69 6.57 -9.18
C THR A 65 -25.38 5.66 -10.37
N ARG A 66 -25.57 4.34 -10.23
CA ARG A 66 -25.29 3.35 -11.25
C ARG A 66 -26.54 2.93 -12.01
N TYR A 67 -26.42 2.94 -13.34
CA TYR A 67 -27.38 2.36 -14.27
C TYR A 67 -26.81 1.07 -14.84
N SER A 68 -27.61 0.01 -14.83
CA SER A 68 -27.26 -1.25 -15.50
C SER A 68 -28.20 -1.50 -16.67
N PHE A 69 -27.65 -1.75 -17.84
CA PHE A 69 -28.35 -2.04 -19.07
C PHE A 69 -28.12 -3.52 -19.39
N GLN A 70 -29.16 -4.32 -19.40
CA GLN A 70 -29.06 -5.71 -19.82
C GLN A 70 -29.53 -5.83 -21.27
N ASP A 71 -28.64 -6.30 -22.15
CA ASP A 71 -28.99 -6.63 -23.54
C ASP A 71 -29.92 -7.85 -23.53
N GLN A 72 -31.12 -7.70 -24.12
CA GLN A 72 -32.13 -8.76 -24.11
C GLN A 72 -31.69 -10.00 -24.91
N TYR A 73 -30.80 -9.82 -25.90
CA TYR A 73 -30.35 -10.91 -26.77
C TYR A 73 -29.12 -11.64 -26.21
N SER A 74 -28.10 -10.90 -25.77
CA SER A 74 -26.84 -11.49 -25.28
C SER A 74 -26.85 -11.78 -23.78
N GLN A 75 -27.78 -11.20 -23.03
CA GLN A 75 -27.82 -11.22 -21.56
C GLN A 75 -26.59 -10.57 -20.89
N ASN A 76 -25.71 -9.92 -21.65
CA ASN A 76 -24.60 -9.13 -21.12
C ASN A 76 -25.13 -7.90 -20.37
N ILE A 77 -24.42 -7.51 -19.32
CA ILE A 77 -24.79 -6.37 -18.47
C ILE A 77 -23.76 -5.26 -18.68
N TYR A 78 -24.23 -4.08 -19.08
CA TYR A 78 -23.42 -2.89 -19.25
C TYR A 78 -23.74 -1.90 -18.13
N GLN A 79 -22.75 -1.41 -17.42
CA GLN A 79 -22.90 -0.56 -16.25
C GLN A 79 -22.37 0.84 -16.57
N ALA A 80 -23.18 1.87 -16.32
CA ALA A 80 -22.78 3.26 -16.37
C ALA A 80 -22.84 3.86 -14.96
N GLU A 81 -21.74 4.43 -14.50
CA GLU A 81 -21.68 5.17 -13.25
C GLU A 81 -21.82 6.68 -13.53
N LEU A 82 -22.94 7.26 -13.14
CA LEU A 82 -23.34 8.60 -13.55
C LEU A 82 -22.33 9.69 -13.11
N THR A 83 -21.57 9.44 -12.04
CA THR A 83 -20.53 10.35 -11.52
C THR A 83 -19.29 10.46 -12.41
N GLU A 84 -19.10 9.55 -13.36
CA GLU A 84 -17.95 9.53 -14.26
C GLU A 84 -18.23 10.22 -15.59
N PHE A 85 -19.51 10.39 -15.93
CA PHE A 85 -19.94 11.10 -17.13
C PHE A 85 -19.83 12.61 -16.93
N THR A 86 -19.31 13.30 -17.96
CA THR A 86 -19.23 14.76 -17.96
C THR A 86 -20.59 15.45 -18.06
N SER A 87 -21.61 14.72 -18.53
CA SER A 87 -22.99 15.18 -18.66
C SER A 87 -23.96 14.13 -18.13
N TYR A 88 -24.96 14.59 -17.37
CA TYR A 88 -25.97 13.72 -16.79
C TYR A 88 -27.02 13.31 -17.82
N PHE A 89 -27.46 12.06 -17.74
CA PHE A 89 -28.63 11.54 -18.44
C PHE A 89 -29.64 10.97 -17.44
N SER A 90 -30.90 10.92 -17.84
CA SER A 90 -32.02 10.44 -17.04
C SER A 90 -32.65 9.20 -17.68
N THR A 91 -33.44 8.44 -16.91
CA THR A 91 -34.20 7.31 -17.45
C THR A 91 -35.17 7.73 -18.55
N THR A 92 -35.66 8.97 -18.52
CA THR A 92 -36.53 9.54 -19.56
C THR A 92 -35.79 9.78 -20.87
N ASP A 93 -34.51 10.14 -20.84
CA ASP A 93 -33.70 10.24 -22.07
C ASP A 93 -33.49 8.86 -22.72
N LEU A 94 -33.50 7.80 -21.89
CA LEU A 94 -33.18 6.43 -22.28
C LEU A 94 -34.43 5.58 -22.59
N GLN A 95 -35.63 6.12 -22.40
CA GLN A 95 -36.85 5.35 -22.62
C GLN A 95 -37.13 5.27 -24.13
N ASP A 96 -37.33 4.05 -24.64
CA ASP A 96 -37.59 3.75 -26.07
C ASP A 96 -36.49 4.22 -27.04
N ALA A 97 -35.31 4.58 -26.53
CA ALA A 97 -34.16 4.98 -27.33
C ALA A 97 -33.43 3.76 -27.91
N THR A 98 -32.87 3.92 -29.11
CA THR A 98 -31.78 3.04 -29.56
C THR A 98 -30.48 3.58 -28.98
N LEU A 99 -29.67 2.73 -28.36
CA LEU A 99 -28.43 3.15 -27.73
C LEU A 99 -27.24 2.62 -28.51
N SER A 100 -26.23 3.45 -28.68
CA SER A 100 -24.91 3.08 -29.18
C SER A 100 -23.90 3.25 -28.06
N LEU A 101 -23.29 2.15 -27.65
CA LEU A 101 -22.38 2.09 -26.52
C LEU A 101 -20.93 1.94 -26.98
N VAL A 102 -20.03 2.65 -26.30
CA VAL A 102 -18.63 2.27 -26.20
C VAL A 102 -18.36 1.83 -24.78
N TYR A 103 -17.82 0.62 -24.62
CA TYR A 103 -17.60 0.00 -23.31
C TYR A 103 -16.22 -0.65 -23.23
N SER A 104 -15.78 -0.91 -22.00
CA SER A 104 -14.63 -1.77 -21.70
C SER A 104 -15.07 -2.95 -20.83
N ASP A 105 -14.30 -4.02 -20.83
CA ASP A 105 -14.55 -5.13 -19.91
C ASP A 105 -14.18 -4.73 -18.48
N ILE A 106 -15.00 -5.14 -17.50
CA ILE A 106 -14.67 -4.93 -16.09
C ILE A 106 -13.73 -6.05 -15.65
N ASP A 107 -12.59 -5.66 -15.07
CA ASP A 107 -11.67 -6.60 -14.42
C ASP A 107 -12.42 -7.38 -13.34
N SER A 108 -12.68 -8.66 -13.63
CA SER A 108 -13.80 -9.47 -13.14
C SER A 108 -13.68 -9.90 -11.67
N SER A 109 -12.87 -9.23 -10.87
CA SER A 109 -12.61 -9.55 -9.46
C SER A 109 -13.78 -9.24 -8.51
N THR A 110 -14.80 -8.52 -8.98
CA THR A 110 -16.01 -8.16 -8.24
C THR A 110 -17.31 -8.63 -8.89
N ALA A 111 -17.26 -9.20 -10.09
CA ALA A 111 -18.44 -9.66 -10.80
C ALA A 111 -18.86 -11.05 -10.28
N ASN A 112 -20.11 -11.17 -9.82
CA ASN A 112 -20.73 -12.45 -9.46
C ASN A 112 -20.95 -13.32 -10.72
N GLY A 113 -19.88 -13.75 -11.38
CA GLY A 113 -19.89 -14.67 -12.52
C GLY A 113 -20.53 -14.15 -13.81
N GLY A 114 -20.78 -12.84 -13.93
CA GLY A 114 -21.38 -12.22 -15.12
C GLY A 114 -20.36 -11.51 -16.02
N ASN A 115 -20.67 -11.43 -17.33
CA ASN A 115 -19.99 -10.56 -18.29
C ASN A 115 -20.45 -9.12 -18.07
N ASP A 116 -19.89 -8.49 -17.04
CA ASP A 116 -20.16 -7.10 -16.71
C ASP A 116 -19.20 -6.21 -17.50
N HIS A 117 -19.76 -5.22 -18.18
CA HIS A 117 -19.03 -4.27 -19.00
C HIS A 117 -19.23 -2.86 -18.46
N HIS A 118 -18.21 -2.02 -18.56
CA HIS A 118 -18.24 -0.64 -18.11
C HIS A 118 -18.47 0.32 -19.28
N ILE A 119 -19.53 1.12 -19.25
CA ILE A 119 -19.88 2.05 -20.32
C ILE A 119 -19.05 3.33 -20.19
N LEU A 120 -18.28 3.63 -21.24
CA LEU A 120 -17.43 4.81 -21.35
C LEU A 120 -18.08 5.92 -22.19
N ARG A 121 -18.93 5.53 -23.14
CA ARG A 121 -19.74 6.44 -23.95
C ARG A 121 -21.09 5.82 -24.22
N LEU A 122 -22.12 6.64 -24.04
CA LEU A 122 -23.49 6.30 -24.34
C LEU A 122 -24.03 7.33 -25.31
N ALA A 123 -24.42 6.90 -26.50
CA ALA A 123 -25.07 7.72 -27.50
C ALA A 123 -26.52 7.27 -27.71
N ILE A 124 -27.45 8.21 -27.69
CA ILE A 124 -28.84 7.99 -28.10
C ILE A 124 -28.88 8.20 -29.61
N THR A 125 -29.35 7.20 -30.34
CA THR A 125 -29.47 7.23 -31.80
C THR A 125 -30.94 7.19 -32.22
N ASP A 126 -31.23 7.78 -33.37
CA ASP A 126 -32.51 7.58 -34.03
C ASP A 126 -32.60 6.18 -34.69
N GLN A 127 -33.75 5.86 -35.29
CA GLN A 127 -33.96 4.60 -36.00
C GLN A 127 -33.06 4.41 -37.23
N ASN A 128 -32.44 5.48 -37.73
CA ASN A 128 -31.53 5.46 -38.86
C ASN A 128 -30.06 5.36 -38.41
N GLY A 129 -29.80 5.27 -37.10
CA GLY A 129 -28.45 5.24 -36.53
C GLY A 129 -27.79 6.61 -36.41
N ASN A 130 -28.50 7.72 -36.66
CA ASN A 130 -27.95 9.05 -36.45
C ASN A 130 -27.90 9.36 -34.97
N GLN A 131 -26.75 9.83 -34.50
CA GLN A 131 -26.55 10.24 -33.12
C GLN A 131 -27.33 11.54 -32.81
N LEU A 132 -28.28 11.46 -31.88
CA LEU A 132 -29.06 12.60 -31.41
C LEU A 132 -28.36 13.30 -30.23
N LYS A 133 -27.83 12.52 -29.31
CA LYS A 133 -27.16 13.00 -28.09
C LYS A 133 -26.13 11.98 -27.65
N ALA A 134 -25.01 12.43 -27.09
CA ALA A 134 -24.03 11.55 -26.49
C ALA A 134 -23.58 12.05 -25.12
N PHE A 135 -23.25 11.08 -24.28
CA PHE A 135 -22.73 11.24 -22.94
C PHE A 135 -21.43 10.45 -22.88
N GLU A 136 -20.38 11.07 -22.39
CA GLU A 136 -19.04 10.51 -22.39
C GLU A 136 -18.40 10.70 -21.02
N THR A 137 -17.64 9.69 -20.60
CA THR A 137 -16.78 9.79 -19.42
C THR A 137 -15.59 10.70 -19.72
N PHE A 138 -15.01 11.27 -18.66
CA PHE A 138 -13.81 12.09 -18.79
C PHE A 138 -12.64 11.29 -19.40
N GLN A 139 -12.51 10.03 -19.00
CA GLN A 139 -11.49 9.10 -19.49
C GLN A 139 -11.61 8.89 -20.99
N TYR A 140 -12.84 8.65 -21.50
CA TYR A 140 -13.07 8.46 -22.92
C TYR A 140 -12.73 9.71 -23.74
N GLN A 141 -13.08 10.90 -23.24
CA GLN A 141 -12.78 12.17 -23.91
C GLN A 141 -11.27 12.39 -24.08
N GLN A 142 -10.48 12.02 -23.07
CA GLN A 142 -9.01 12.14 -23.14
C GLN A 142 -8.39 11.08 -24.04
N HIS A 143 -8.97 9.89 -24.10
CA HIS A 143 -8.39 8.71 -24.74
C HIS A 143 -9.40 7.95 -25.61
N PRO A 144 -9.91 8.53 -26.72
CA PRO A 144 -11.07 8.00 -27.45
C PRO A 144 -10.87 6.63 -28.14
N LYS A 145 -9.65 6.08 -28.14
CA LYS A 145 -9.34 4.78 -28.77
C LYS A 145 -9.08 3.66 -27.76
N SER A 146 -8.34 3.98 -26.70
CA SER A 146 -7.91 3.09 -25.62
C SER A 146 -7.01 3.90 -24.69
N TYR A 147 -6.83 3.41 -23.46
CA TYR A 147 -5.80 3.91 -22.55
C TYR A 147 -5.08 2.76 -21.86
N PHE A 148 -3.92 3.05 -21.30
CA PHE A 148 -3.17 2.12 -20.48
C PHE A 148 -3.33 2.55 -19.02
N GLU A 149 -3.92 1.68 -18.20
CA GLU A 149 -4.01 1.91 -16.77
C GLU A 149 -2.67 1.54 -16.15
N ASN A 150 -1.95 2.55 -15.68
CA ASN A 150 -0.57 2.40 -15.23
C ASN A 150 -0.47 2.46 -13.70
N ASP A 151 -0.50 1.29 -13.06
CA ASP A 151 -0.33 1.16 -11.62
C ASP A 151 1.14 1.21 -11.18
N TRP A 152 2.09 1.33 -12.12
CA TRP A 152 3.52 1.36 -11.79
C TRP A 152 3.94 2.56 -10.96
N SER A 153 3.19 3.67 -10.98
CA SER A 153 3.48 4.82 -10.12
C SER A 153 3.34 4.45 -8.64
N ASP A 154 2.20 3.89 -8.25
CA ASP A 154 1.91 3.51 -6.87
C ASP A 154 2.73 2.27 -6.46
N ALA A 155 2.85 1.30 -7.38
CA ALA A 155 3.74 0.16 -7.20
C ALA A 155 5.19 0.61 -6.98
N GLY A 156 5.66 1.62 -7.71
CA GLY A 156 7.00 2.19 -7.61
C GLY A 156 7.29 2.76 -6.22
N ILE A 157 6.31 3.42 -5.59
CA ILE A 157 6.43 3.90 -4.22
C ILE A 157 6.61 2.72 -3.25
N MET A 158 5.77 1.69 -3.37
CA MET A 158 5.84 0.50 -2.51
C MET A 158 7.17 -0.23 -2.68
N LEU A 159 7.63 -0.40 -3.91
CA LEU A 159 8.93 -1.00 -4.24
C LEU A 159 10.08 -0.17 -3.68
N GLY A 160 10.00 1.17 -3.79
CA GLY A 160 10.99 2.09 -3.25
C GLY A 160 11.12 1.97 -1.73
N ILE A 161 9.99 1.92 -1.01
CA ILE A 161 9.96 1.70 0.45
C ILE A 161 10.61 0.36 0.79
N GLY A 162 10.18 -0.73 0.12
CA GLY A 162 10.72 -2.06 0.40
C GLY A 162 12.23 -2.17 0.11
N GLY A 163 12.68 -1.59 -0.99
CA GLY A 163 14.09 -1.48 -1.35
C GLY A 163 14.91 -0.67 -0.34
N ALA A 164 14.36 0.42 0.21
CA ALA A 164 15.02 1.20 1.25
C ALA A 164 15.25 0.38 2.52
N PHE A 165 14.27 -0.43 2.96
CA PHE A 165 14.42 -1.32 4.11
C PHE A 165 15.53 -2.36 3.92
N TRP A 166 15.62 -2.96 2.73
CA TRP A 166 16.70 -3.88 2.38
C TRP A 166 18.06 -3.18 2.33
N LEU A 167 18.13 -2.01 1.71
CA LEU A 167 19.37 -1.23 1.61
C LEU A 167 19.90 -0.86 3.01
N VAL A 168 19.05 -0.35 3.90
CA VAL A 168 19.44 -0.04 5.29
C VAL A 168 19.93 -1.30 6.01
N THR A 169 19.26 -2.43 5.82
CA THR A 169 19.67 -3.70 6.44
C THR A 169 21.05 -4.15 5.94
N LEU A 170 21.30 -4.08 4.64
CA LEU A 170 22.60 -4.41 4.04
C LEU A 170 23.70 -3.47 4.52
N LEU A 171 23.43 -2.16 4.59
CA LEU A 171 24.37 -1.17 5.09
C LEU A 171 24.75 -1.44 6.55
N LEU A 172 23.76 -1.67 7.42
CA LEU A 172 24.01 -1.99 8.83
C LEU A 172 24.76 -3.31 8.99
N TRP A 173 24.39 -4.35 8.23
CA TRP A 173 25.10 -5.64 8.23
C TRP A 173 26.57 -5.47 7.86
N TRP A 174 26.87 -4.60 6.90
CA TRP A 174 28.23 -4.36 6.44
C TRP A 174 29.03 -3.42 7.36
N SER A 175 28.40 -2.42 7.96
CA SER A 175 29.07 -1.40 8.76
C SER A 175 29.28 -1.80 10.23
N ILE A 176 28.33 -2.53 10.84
CA ILE A 176 28.39 -2.89 12.27
C ILE A 176 29.67 -3.69 12.62
N PRO A 177 30.06 -4.76 11.89
CA PRO A 177 31.27 -5.50 12.21
C PRO A 177 32.53 -4.64 12.14
N LYS A 178 32.57 -3.69 11.20
CA LYS A 178 33.71 -2.77 11.05
C LYS A 178 33.80 -1.78 12.20
N VAL A 179 32.66 -1.25 12.65
CA VAL A 179 32.61 -0.36 13.81
C VAL A 179 33.03 -1.10 15.08
N ILE A 180 32.57 -2.35 15.27
CA ILE A 180 32.98 -3.19 16.39
C ILE A 180 34.49 -3.44 16.36
N ALA A 181 35.04 -3.88 15.21
CA ALA A 181 36.48 -4.12 15.06
C ALA A 181 37.32 -2.84 15.27
N TRP A 182 36.82 -1.69 14.81
CA TRP A 182 37.46 -0.40 15.04
C TRP A 182 37.45 -0.02 16.53
N GLN A 183 36.32 -0.21 17.22
CA GLN A 183 36.21 0.04 18.66
C GLN A 183 37.13 -0.87 19.46
N GLU A 184 37.20 -2.17 19.14
CA GLU A 184 38.11 -3.11 19.81
C GLU A 184 39.58 -2.74 19.61
N LYS A 185 39.92 -2.21 18.44
CA LYS A 185 41.29 -1.75 18.14
C LYS A 185 41.67 -0.47 18.90
N HIS A 186 40.74 0.45 19.14
CA HIS A 186 41.03 1.79 19.70
C HIS A 186 40.68 1.92 21.19
N HIS A 187 39.79 1.05 21.67
CA HIS A 187 39.49 0.85 23.08
C HIS A 187 39.71 -0.62 23.40
N PRO A 188 40.98 -1.09 23.37
CA PRO A 188 41.26 -2.45 23.81
C PRO A 188 40.66 -2.60 25.21
N LYS A 189 39.81 -3.61 25.38
CA LYS A 189 39.21 -3.96 26.68
C LYS A 189 40.29 -4.51 27.60
N GLU A 190 41.26 -3.67 27.95
CA GLU A 190 42.26 -3.95 28.96
C GLU A 190 41.86 -3.19 30.22
N PHE A 191 40.85 -3.70 30.91
CA PHE A 191 41.14 -3.89 32.32
C PHE A 191 42.12 -5.05 32.34
N SER A 192 43.42 -4.75 32.49
CA SER A 192 44.40 -5.82 32.60
C SER A 192 43.96 -6.78 33.72
N GLU A 193 44.26 -8.08 33.61
CA GLU A 193 43.95 -9.04 34.68
C GLU A 193 44.44 -8.53 36.05
N VAL A 194 45.51 -7.72 36.06
CA VAL A 194 46.03 -7.02 37.23
C VAL A 194 45.06 -5.96 37.77
N GLN A 195 44.42 -5.15 36.92
CA GLN A 195 43.40 -4.19 37.34
C GLN A 195 42.12 -4.88 37.85
N ILE A 196 41.69 -5.96 37.21
CA ILE A 196 40.54 -6.76 37.67
C ILE A 196 40.86 -7.41 39.02
N ALA A 197 42.04 -8.03 39.15
CA ALA A 197 42.51 -8.62 40.41
C ALA A 197 42.71 -7.57 41.51
N HIS A 198 43.15 -6.37 41.17
CA HIS A 198 43.30 -5.26 42.13
C HIS A 198 41.93 -4.75 42.62
N PHE A 199 40.95 -4.58 41.73
CA PHE A 199 39.57 -4.22 42.11
C PHE A 199 38.89 -5.31 42.95
N TYR A 200 39.08 -6.58 42.57
CA TYR A 200 38.54 -7.72 43.32
C TYR A 200 39.19 -7.85 44.70
N ASN A 201 40.52 -7.64 44.81
CA ASN A 201 41.22 -7.60 46.08
C ASN A 201 40.82 -6.38 46.93
N GLN A 202 40.52 -5.22 46.35
CA GLN A 202 40.01 -4.07 47.09
C GLN A 202 38.60 -4.32 47.66
N GLN A 203 37.71 -4.98 46.91
CA GLN A 203 36.37 -5.33 47.39
C GLN A 203 36.38 -6.45 48.43
N THR A 204 37.26 -7.43 48.29
CA THR A 204 37.32 -8.58 49.21
C THR A 204 38.18 -8.33 50.46
N ARG A 205 39.13 -7.39 50.43
CA ARG A 205 39.95 -7.06 51.62
C ARG A 205 39.21 -6.24 52.68
N ASN A 206 38.04 -5.67 52.41
CA ASN A 206 37.28 -5.01 53.47
C ASN A 206 35.76 -4.94 53.26
N PRO A 207 35.04 -6.08 53.32
CA PRO A 207 33.57 -6.07 53.27
C PRO A 207 32.91 -5.42 54.50
N TRP A 208 33.69 -5.06 55.53
CA TRP A 208 33.18 -4.58 56.83
C TRP A 208 33.85 -3.32 57.37
N SER A 209 34.51 -2.48 56.56
CA SER A 209 34.89 -1.14 57.02
C SER A 209 33.70 -0.17 56.94
N SER A 210 32.63 -0.48 57.67
CA SER A 210 31.51 0.40 57.96
C SER A 210 31.81 1.41 59.08
N SER A 211 33.08 1.64 59.40
CA SER A 211 33.49 2.63 60.40
C SER A 211 33.81 3.97 59.74
N ARG A 212 32.75 4.79 59.58
CA ARG A 212 32.76 6.25 59.66
C ARG A 212 34.01 6.96 59.09
N ARG A 213 34.16 6.98 57.77
CA ARG A 213 34.60 8.20 57.09
C ARG A 213 33.71 8.38 55.87
N SER A 214 32.92 9.44 55.88
CA SER A 214 32.21 9.98 54.73
C SER A 214 33.25 10.53 53.75
N ASN A 215 34.01 9.65 53.10
CA ASN A 215 34.55 10.02 51.80
C ASN A 215 33.33 10.07 50.88
N PRO A 216 33.10 11.18 50.17
CA PRO A 216 32.03 11.23 49.19
C PRO A 216 32.22 10.04 48.22
N PRO A 217 31.12 9.43 47.76
CA PRO A 217 31.21 8.38 46.75
C PRO A 217 32.09 8.89 45.59
N PRO A 218 32.96 8.04 45.03
CA PRO A 218 33.84 8.44 43.94
C PRO A 218 33.01 9.13 42.86
N ASP A 219 33.40 10.36 42.49
CA ASP A 219 32.72 11.08 41.42
C ASP A 219 33.03 10.33 40.12
N PHE A 220 32.02 9.61 39.62
CA PHE A 220 32.12 8.80 38.41
C PHE A 220 32.48 9.62 37.16
N ARG A 221 32.51 10.95 37.25
CA ARG A 221 33.03 11.85 36.21
C ARG A 221 34.53 11.69 35.95
N ASP A 222 35.32 11.25 36.94
CA ASP A 222 36.77 11.12 36.80
C ASP A 222 37.23 9.79 36.18
N LEU A 223 36.35 8.80 36.07
CA LEU A 223 36.63 7.51 35.42
C LEU A 223 36.26 7.48 33.92
N ALA A 224 35.83 8.63 33.37
CA ALA A 224 35.38 8.77 31.98
C ALA A 224 36.27 9.73 31.16
N ARG A 225 37.58 9.76 31.43
CA ARG A 225 38.58 10.28 30.48
C ARG A 225 39.41 9.13 29.92
#